data_AF-A0A2G5TWX2-F1
#
_entry.id   AF-A0A2G5TWX2-F1
#
_cell.length_a   1.000
_cell.length_b   1.000
_cell.length_c   1.000
_cell.angle_alpha   90.00
_cell.angle_beta   90.00
_cell.angle_gamma   90.00
#
_symmetry.space_group_name_H-M   'P 1'
#
loop_
_entity.id
_entity.type
_entity.pdbx_description
1 polymer ?
#
loop_
_entity_poly.entity_id
_entity_poly.type
_entity_poly.pdbx_seq_one_letter_code
_entity_poly.pdbx_strand_id
1 'polypeptide(L)'
;MSGRIILQRTILYLPILYIIFKTKLIKYACYKLIVFLALTDMSATDTWCMACAINIALFANRVCSIAFHEYIDVIEGKMTWISMVVAFVYGMYILFFTPVICFNSVALAWIPEPLSEKEPSEEAEAMYDNEWQSANNYLFVVIMSFLYVTYCLLVKKLAHGQKSKKSRAIFIQCAVICFFNTVTALVYNALSLMTPALWIVLLGQLCWSINHGCPAIIYLTMNDTIRHSFLNLFGGKRVTKVDTTNSAQHVAVSHVI
;
A
#
# COMPACT_ATOMS: atom_id res chain seq x y z
N MET A 1 -12.02 19.22 -5.41
CA MET A 1 -10.87 18.87 -4.54
C MET A 1 -10.23 17.54 -4.93
N SER A 2 -11.03 16.50 -5.25
CA SER A 2 -10.56 15.15 -5.65
C SER A 2 -9.49 15.12 -6.77
N GLY A 3 -9.69 15.85 -7.89
CA GLY A 3 -8.75 15.83 -9.01
C GLY A 3 -7.32 16.33 -8.72
N ARG A 4 -7.14 17.26 -7.78
CA ARG A 4 -5.80 17.75 -7.39
C ARG A 4 -5.04 16.73 -6.53
N ILE A 5 -5.77 15.98 -5.69
CA ILE A 5 -5.21 14.93 -4.84
C ILE A 5 -4.75 13.74 -5.70
N ILE A 6 -5.57 13.33 -6.67
CA ILE A 6 -5.21 12.27 -7.63
C ILE A 6 -3.97 12.68 -8.44
N LEU A 7 -3.89 13.93 -8.90
CA LEU A 7 -2.72 14.44 -9.63
C LEU A 7 -1.45 14.42 -8.77
N GLN A 8 -1.52 14.87 -7.51
CA GLN A 8 -0.36 14.83 -6.58
C GLN A 8 0.11 13.40 -6.30
N ARG A 9 -0.82 12.45 -6.14
CA ARG A 9 -0.48 11.02 -5.94
C ARG A 9 0.19 10.42 -7.16
N THR A 10 -0.35 10.70 -8.35
CA THR A 10 0.16 10.19 -9.62
C THR A 10 1.60 10.64 -9.89
N ILE A 11 1.95 11.89 -9.54
CA ILE A 11 3.29 12.45 -9.75
C ILE A 11 4.38 11.67 -8.98
N LEU A 12 4.07 11.17 -7.77
CA LEU A 12 5.03 10.42 -6.96
C LEU A 12 5.07 8.93 -7.31
N TYR A 13 3.92 8.33 -7.64
CA TYR A 13 3.84 6.91 -7.98
C TYR A 13 4.47 6.58 -9.33
N LEU A 14 4.26 7.40 -10.38
CA LEU A 14 4.75 7.09 -11.73
C LEU A 14 6.27 6.87 -11.80
N PRO A 15 7.14 7.73 -11.23
CA PRO A 15 8.58 7.50 -11.24
C PRO A 15 8.97 6.24 -10.46
N ILE A 16 8.33 5.97 -9.32
CA ILE A 16 8.61 4.79 -8.49
C ILE A 16 8.23 3.51 -9.25
N LEU A 17 7.05 3.48 -9.88
CA LEU A 17 6.61 2.37 -10.71
C LEU A 17 7.59 2.14 -11.87
N TYR A 18 7.96 3.19 -12.60
CA TYR A 18 8.95 3.11 -13.67
C TYR A 18 10.27 2.50 -13.17
N ILE A 19 10.77 2.93 -12.01
CA ILE A 19 11.99 2.40 -11.42
C ILE A 19 11.84 0.91 -11.05
N ILE A 20 10.71 0.50 -10.46
CA ILE A 20 10.44 -0.90 -10.11
C ILE A 20 10.53 -1.80 -11.35
N PHE A 21 9.94 -1.36 -12.47
CA PHE A 21 10.03 -2.09 -13.74
C PHE A 21 11.45 -2.06 -14.32
N LYS A 22 12.09 -0.88 -14.38
CA LYS A 22 13.46 -0.70 -14.89
C LYS A 22 14.49 -1.56 -14.15
N THR A 23 14.38 -1.63 -12.83
CA THR A 23 15.31 -2.38 -11.97
C THR A 23 14.94 -3.86 -11.80
N LYS A 24 13.90 -4.34 -12.52
CA LYS A 24 13.39 -5.71 -12.47
C LYS A 24 12.99 -6.15 -11.05
N LEU A 25 12.60 -5.21 -10.18
CA LEU A 25 12.14 -5.50 -8.82
C LEU A 25 10.76 -6.15 -8.80
N ILE A 26 9.98 -6.01 -9.88
CA ILE A 26 8.65 -6.60 -10.05
C ILE A 26 8.61 -8.13 -9.92
N LYS A 27 9.76 -8.82 -10.03
CA LYS A 27 9.84 -10.27 -9.83
C LYS A 27 9.49 -10.70 -8.40
N TYR A 28 9.72 -9.84 -7.41
CA TYR A 28 9.49 -10.12 -6.00
C TYR A 28 8.03 -9.84 -5.60
N ALA A 29 7.43 -10.77 -4.85
CA ALA A 29 6.05 -10.74 -4.37
C ALA A 29 5.59 -9.38 -3.80
N CYS A 30 6.33 -8.85 -2.82
CA CYS A 30 5.98 -7.57 -2.20
C CYS A 30 5.86 -6.44 -3.24
N TYR A 31 6.79 -6.33 -4.19
CA TYR A 31 6.69 -5.28 -5.21
C TYR A 31 5.51 -5.48 -6.15
N LYS A 32 5.08 -6.72 -6.43
CA LYS A 32 3.85 -6.97 -7.20
C LYS A 32 2.61 -6.43 -6.48
N LEU A 33 2.48 -6.74 -5.19
CA LEU A 33 1.37 -6.23 -4.37
C LEU A 33 1.38 -4.71 -4.29
N ILE A 34 2.56 -4.09 -4.16
CA ILE A 34 2.68 -2.64 -4.15
C ILE A 34 2.35 -2.01 -5.50
N VAL A 35 2.79 -2.59 -6.62
CA VAL A 35 2.39 -2.07 -7.93
C VAL A 35 0.88 -2.17 -8.10
N PHE A 36 0.28 -3.28 -7.67
CA PHE A 36 -1.17 -3.46 -7.72
C PHE A 36 -1.92 -2.46 -6.84
N LEU A 37 -1.42 -2.19 -5.63
CA LEU A 37 -1.94 -1.13 -4.74
C LEU A 37 -1.82 0.26 -5.39
N ALA A 38 -0.69 0.58 -6.02
CA ALA A 38 -0.49 1.86 -6.68
C ALA A 38 -1.45 2.06 -7.86
N LEU A 39 -1.69 1.01 -8.65
CA LEU A 39 -2.67 1.04 -9.75
C LEU A 39 -4.09 1.23 -9.23
N THR A 40 -4.42 0.56 -8.13
CA THR A 40 -5.69 0.69 -7.40
C THR A 40 -5.89 2.14 -6.92
N ASP A 41 -4.90 2.73 -6.28
CA ASP A 41 -4.92 4.09 -5.75
C ASP A 41 -5.00 5.19 -6.82
N MET A 42 -4.58 4.89 -8.05
CA MET A 42 -4.64 5.82 -9.19
C MET A 42 -5.96 5.73 -9.98
N SER A 43 -6.81 4.73 -9.73
CA SER A 43 -8.11 4.60 -10.39
C SER A 43 -9.17 5.51 -9.73
N ALA A 44 -10.08 6.05 -10.54
CA ALA A 44 -10.99 7.15 -10.16
C ALA A 44 -12.21 6.72 -9.30
N THR A 45 -12.41 5.42 -9.10
CA THR A 45 -13.62 4.84 -8.46
C THR A 45 -13.28 4.12 -7.17
N ASP A 46 -14.18 4.13 -6.19
CA ASP A 46 -14.11 3.55 -4.83
C ASP A 46 -13.15 2.37 -4.61
N THR A 47 -11.87 2.67 -4.42
CA THR A 47 -10.82 1.67 -4.20
C THR A 47 -10.49 1.42 -2.74
N TRP A 48 -11.22 2.03 -1.80
CA TRP A 48 -10.93 1.90 -0.36
C TRP A 48 -10.94 0.44 0.10
N CYS A 49 -12.01 -0.30 -0.18
CA CYS A 49 -12.14 -1.70 0.21
C CYS A 49 -11.10 -2.59 -0.48
N MET A 50 -10.80 -2.34 -1.75
CA MET A 50 -9.74 -3.04 -2.49
C MET A 50 -8.35 -2.76 -1.88
N ALA A 51 -8.05 -1.50 -1.56
CA ALA A 51 -6.80 -1.11 -0.91
C ALA A 51 -6.66 -1.75 0.48
N CYS A 52 -7.76 -1.83 1.26
CA CYS A 52 -7.80 -2.55 2.53
C CYS A 52 -7.41 -4.02 2.36
N ALA A 53 -8.01 -4.72 1.38
CA ALA A 53 -7.69 -6.12 1.08
C ALA A 53 -6.22 -6.32 0.65
N ILE A 54 -5.68 -5.42 -0.20
CA ILE A 54 -4.28 -5.49 -0.62
C ILE A 54 -3.32 -5.23 0.55
N ASN A 55 -3.65 -4.29 1.43
CA ASN A 55 -2.84 -4.01 2.63
C ASN A 55 -2.82 -5.20 3.59
N ILE A 56 -3.98 -5.84 3.83
CA ILE A 56 -4.06 -7.09 4.58
C ILE A 56 -3.17 -8.15 3.94
N ALA A 57 -3.27 -8.34 2.63
CA ALA A 57 -2.47 -9.30 1.90
C ALA A 57 -0.96 -9.02 2.02
N LEU A 58 -0.54 -7.75 1.90
CA LEU A 58 0.85 -7.35 2.04
C LEU A 58 1.40 -7.72 3.42
N PHE A 59 0.62 -7.45 4.46
CA PHE A 59 1.04 -7.75 5.82
C PHE A 59 0.96 -9.24 6.16
N ALA A 60 -0.04 -9.95 5.64
CA ALA A 60 -0.13 -11.41 5.74
C ALA A 60 1.06 -12.10 5.03
N ASN A 61 1.48 -11.60 3.86
CA ASN A 61 2.71 -12.03 3.18
C ASN A 61 3.92 -11.85 4.09
N ARG A 62 3.98 -10.73 4.82
CA ARG A 62 5.05 -10.49 5.77
C ARG A 62 5.05 -11.48 6.94
N VAL A 63 3.88 -11.74 7.52
CA VAL A 63 3.73 -12.71 8.62
C VAL A 63 4.12 -14.11 8.16
N CYS A 64 3.63 -14.54 7.00
CA CYS A 64 3.95 -15.85 6.41
C CYS A 64 5.44 -16.00 6.10
N SER A 65 6.10 -14.94 5.61
CA SER A 65 7.55 -14.96 5.35
C SER A 65 8.40 -15.27 6.58
N ILE A 66 7.89 -14.98 7.78
CA ILE A 66 8.55 -15.27 9.05
C ILE A 66 8.09 -16.61 9.60
N ALA A 67 6.77 -16.87 9.58
CA ALA A 67 6.18 -18.09 10.12
C ALA A 67 6.64 -19.35 9.36
N PHE A 68 6.72 -19.27 8.03
CA PHE A 68 7.01 -20.39 7.13
C PHE A 68 8.27 -20.14 6.32
N HIS A 69 9.32 -19.60 6.96
CA HIS A 69 10.55 -19.18 6.29
C HIS A 69 11.20 -20.29 5.44
N GLU A 70 11.04 -21.57 5.79
CA GLU A 70 11.55 -22.72 5.02
C GLU A 70 10.78 -22.98 3.71
N TYR A 71 9.50 -22.61 3.65
CA TYR A 71 8.61 -22.89 2.52
C TYR A 71 8.28 -21.63 1.72
N ILE A 72 8.84 -20.48 2.11
CA ILE A 72 8.43 -19.18 1.58
C ILE A 72 8.65 -19.09 0.06
N ASP A 73 9.73 -19.68 -0.46
CA ASP A 73 10.05 -19.66 -1.88
C ASP A 73 8.96 -20.32 -2.75
N VAL A 74 8.23 -21.30 -2.20
CA VAL A 74 7.13 -21.99 -2.89
C VAL A 74 5.79 -21.27 -2.70
N ILE A 75 5.58 -20.69 -1.51
CA ILE A 75 4.29 -20.13 -1.09
C ILE A 75 4.13 -18.67 -1.53
N GLU A 76 5.17 -17.84 -1.41
CA GLU A 76 5.08 -16.38 -1.54
C GLU A 76 4.52 -15.96 -2.90
N GLY A 77 4.99 -16.60 -3.96
CA GLY A 77 4.56 -16.32 -5.33
C GLY A 77 3.08 -16.65 -5.57
N LYS A 78 2.64 -17.83 -5.14
CA LYS A 78 1.24 -18.28 -5.30
C LYS A 78 0.30 -17.42 -4.47
N MET A 79 0.67 -17.18 -3.22
CA MET A 79 -0.11 -16.37 -2.29
C MET A 79 -0.27 -14.94 -2.80
N THR A 80 0.78 -14.33 -3.34
CA THR A 80 0.70 -12.99 -3.94
C THR A 80 -0.34 -12.92 -5.07
N TRP A 81 -0.32 -13.87 -6.00
CA TRP A 81 -1.28 -13.91 -7.10
C TRP A 81 -2.71 -14.13 -6.62
N ILE A 82 -2.91 -15.08 -5.70
CA ILE A 82 -4.22 -15.33 -5.08
C ILE A 82 -4.72 -14.07 -4.40
N SER A 83 -3.89 -13.39 -3.61
CA SER A 83 -4.25 -12.15 -2.93
C SER A 83 -4.65 -11.03 -3.90
N MET A 84 -3.93 -10.87 -5.02
CA MET A 84 -4.28 -9.87 -6.02
C MET A 84 -5.63 -10.17 -6.68
N VAL A 85 -5.88 -11.44 -7.04
CA VAL A 85 -7.16 -11.86 -7.62
C VAL A 85 -8.30 -11.67 -6.64
N VAL A 86 -8.14 -12.10 -5.38
CA VAL A 86 -9.16 -11.93 -4.33
C VAL A 86 -9.46 -10.44 -4.10
N ALA A 87 -8.43 -9.61 -3.97
CA ALA A 87 -8.62 -8.17 -3.77
C ALA A 87 -9.29 -7.51 -4.98
N PHE A 88 -8.94 -7.91 -6.20
CA PHE A 88 -9.57 -7.42 -7.42
C PHE A 88 -11.05 -7.79 -7.49
N VAL A 89 -11.37 -9.08 -7.33
CA VAL A 89 -12.75 -9.57 -7.37
C VAL A 89 -13.60 -8.90 -6.28
N TYR A 90 -13.05 -8.76 -5.07
CA TYR A 90 -13.70 -8.05 -3.98
C TYR A 90 -13.95 -6.57 -4.29
N GLY A 91 -12.93 -5.86 -4.80
CA GLY A 91 -13.07 -4.46 -5.22
C GLY A 91 -14.11 -4.27 -6.31
N MET A 92 -14.14 -5.16 -7.31
CA MET A 92 -15.13 -5.15 -8.38
C MET A 92 -16.53 -5.43 -7.84
N TYR A 93 -16.68 -6.35 -6.88
CA TYR A 93 -17.97 -6.60 -6.23
C TYR A 93 -18.50 -5.33 -5.55
N ILE A 94 -17.66 -4.67 -4.75
CA ILE A 94 -18.04 -3.40 -4.10
C ILE A 94 -18.43 -2.34 -5.13
N LEU A 95 -17.63 -2.18 -6.19
CA LEU A 95 -17.86 -1.18 -7.23
C LEU A 95 -19.21 -1.33 -7.96
N PHE A 96 -19.61 -2.57 -8.29
CA PHE A 96 -20.80 -2.80 -9.12
C PHE A 96 -22.08 -3.10 -8.31
N PHE A 97 -21.94 -3.59 -7.07
CA PHE A 97 -23.07 -4.12 -6.31
C PHE A 97 -23.32 -3.43 -4.97
N THR A 98 -22.61 -2.35 -4.66
CA THR A 98 -22.84 -1.56 -3.43
C THR A 98 -23.03 -0.07 -3.75
N PRO A 99 -23.73 0.70 -2.90
CA PRO A 99 -23.90 2.14 -3.12
C PRO A 99 -22.56 2.87 -3.24
N VAL A 100 -22.44 3.75 -4.23
CA VAL A 100 -21.19 4.48 -4.50
C VAL A 100 -20.96 5.53 -3.40
N ILE A 101 -19.73 5.62 -2.93
CA ILE A 101 -19.32 6.62 -1.96
C ILE A 101 -18.83 7.86 -2.70
N CYS A 102 -19.54 8.96 -2.49
CA CYS A 102 -19.20 10.24 -3.11
C CYS A 102 -18.65 11.22 -2.08
N PHE A 103 -17.83 12.16 -2.54
CA PHE A 103 -17.41 13.26 -1.68
C PHE A 103 -18.60 14.20 -1.46
N ASN A 104 -19.06 14.25 -0.21
CA ASN A 104 -20.12 15.14 0.23
C ASN A 104 -19.51 16.45 0.74
N SER A 105 -19.87 17.58 0.12
CA SER A 105 -19.31 18.89 0.47
C SER A 105 -19.87 19.47 1.77
N VAL A 106 -21.03 18.99 2.24
CA VAL A 106 -21.63 19.43 3.51
C VAL A 106 -20.94 18.73 4.68
N ALA A 107 -20.77 17.41 4.58
CA ALA A 107 -20.06 16.61 5.58
C ALA A 107 -18.53 16.76 5.50
N LEU A 108 -18.00 17.29 4.39
CA LEU A 108 -16.56 17.32 4.07
C LEU A 108 -15.91 15.93 4.13
N ALA A 109 -16.67 14.90 3.73
CA ALA A 109 -16.29 13.50 3.84
C ALA A 109 -16.79 12.66 2.66
N TRP A 110 -16.18 11.49 2.48
CA TRP A 110 -16.59 10.49 1.49
C TRP A 110 -17.64 9.57 2.08
N ILE A 111 -18.91 9.91 1.94
CA ILE A 111 -20.04 9.19 2.56
C ILE A 111 -21.02 8.71 1.48
N PRO A 112 -21.88 7.73 1.80
CA PRO A 112 -22.87 7.23 0.85
C PRO A 112 -23.89 8.28 0.39
N GLU A 113 -24.22 9.26 1.26
CA GLU A 113 -25.21 10.31 0.98
C GLU A 113 -24.80 11.19 -0.22
N PRO A 114 -25.47 11.03 -1.39
CA PRO A 114 -25.07 11.67 -2.64
C PRO A 114 -25.65 13.07 -2.84
N LEU A 115 -26.40 13.60 -1.87
CA LEU A 115 -27.16 14.86 -1.96
C LEU A 115 -28.19 14.80 -3.11
N SER A 116 -28.86 13.65 -3.28
CA SER A 116 -29.84 13.43 -4.35
C SER A 116 -31.14 14.20 -4.16
N GLU A 117 -31.49 14.50 -2.91
CA GLU A 117 -32.72 15.19 -2.54
C GLU A 117 -32.43 16.55 -1.90
N LYS A 118 -33.38 17.49 -2.02
CA LYS A 118 -33.24 18.85 -1.44
C LYS A 118 -33.32 18.84 0.08
N GLU A 119 -34.17 17.97 0.61
CA GLU A 119 -34.37 17.77 2.05
C GLU A 119 -34.04 16.31 2.35
N PRO A 120 -33.39 15.99 3.49
CA PRO A 120 -33.12 14.62 3.89
C PRO A 120 -34.41 13.81 4.05
N SER A 121 -34.42 12.56 3.57
CA SER A 121 -35.51 11.61 3.76
C SER A 121 -34.99 10.26 4.25
N GLU A 122 -35.77 9.59 5.10
CA GLU A 122 -35.40 8.25 5.61
C GLU A 122 -35.30 7.22 4.48
N GLU A 123 -36.08 7.40 3.41
CA GLU A 123 -36.09 6.53 2.23
C GLU A 123 -34.78 6.64 1.44
N ALA A 124 -34.27 7.86 1.24
CA ALA A 124 -32.97 8.08 0.59
C ALA A 124 -31.82 7.58 1.47
N GLU A 125 -31.86 7.85 2.77
CA GLU A 125 -30.85 7.35 3.72
C GLU A 125 -30.74 5.82 3.67
N ALA A 126 -31.87 5.11 3.70
CA ALA A 126 -31.91 3.65 3.61
C ALA A 126 -31.45 3.13 2.24
N MET A 127 -31.74 3.86 1.16
CA MET A 127 -31.36 3.47 -0.21
C MET A 127 -29.86 3.59 -0.45
N TYR A 128 -29.22 4.62 0.12
CA TYR A 128 -27.80 4.88 -0.09
C TYR A 128 -26.90 4.27 0.99
N ASP A 129 -27.45 3.81 2.11
CA ASP A 129 -26.64 3.21 3.18
C ASP A 129 -25.70 2.11 2.66
N ASN A 130 -24.44 2.19 3.07
CA ASN A 130 -23.38 1.29 2.61
C ASN A 130 -22.82 0.49 3.79
N GLU A 131 -23.61 -0.47 4.25
CA GLU A 131 -23.21 -1.42 5.29
C GLU A 131 -21.96 -2.22 4.91
N TRP A 132 -21.74 -2.46 3.62
CA TRP A 132 -20.58 -3.20 3.11
C TRP A 132 -19.26 -2.47 3.39
N GLN A 133 -19.24 -1.16 3.23
CA GLN A 133 -18.07 -0.34 3.58
C GLN A 133 -17.83 -0.36 5.09
N SER A 134 -18.89 -0.22 5.89
CA SER A 134 -18.82 -0.30 7.36
C SER A 134 -18.29 -1.66 7.83
N ALA A 135 -18.81 -2.75 7.26
CA ALA A 135 -18.35 -4.11 7.52
C ALA A 135 -16.89 -4.32 7.12
N ASN A 136 -16.48 -3.81 5.94
CA ASN A 136 -15.08 -3.80 5.50
C ASN A 136 -14.17 -3.13 6.53
N ASN A 137 -14.57 -1.96 7.03
CA ASN A 137 -13.81 -1.20 8.01
C ASN A 137 -13.63 -1.98 9.32
N TYR A 138 -14.70 -2.55 9.87
CA TYR A 138 -14.61 -3.39 11.07
C TYR A 138 -13.74 -4.63 10.85
N LEU A 139 -13.95 -5.34 9.75
CA LEU A 139 -13.19 -6.54 9.42
C LEU A 139 -11.70 -6.23 9.23
N PHE A 140 -11.38 -5.11 8.57
CA PHE A 140 -10.01 -4.66 8.40
C PHE A 140 -9.31 -4.44 9.74
N VAL A 141 -9.96 -3.73 10.67
CA VAL A 141 -9.39 -3.46 12.00
C VAL A 141 -9.15 -4.75 12.77
N VAL A 142 -10.09 -5.69 12.74
CA VAL A 142 -9.96 -6.99 13.42
C VAL A 142 -8.82 -7.81 12.83
N ILE A 143 -8.80 -8.01 11.50
CA ILE A 143 -7.78 -8.83 10.83
C ILE A 143 -6.39 -8.22 11.00
N MET A 144 -6.23 -6.91 10.81
CA MET A 144 -4.93 -6.28 10.95
C MET A 144 -4.40 -6.34 12.39
N SER A 145 -5.26 -6.15 13.38
CA SER A 145 -4.90 -6.31 14.79
C SER A 145 -4.37 -7.72 15.07
N PHE A 146 -5.09 -8.74 14.58
CA PHE A 146 -4.67 -10.13 14.70
C PHE A 146 -3.32 -10.41 14.02
N LEU A 147 -3.13 -9.95 12.78
CA LEU A 147 -1.86 -10.11 12.05
C LEU A 147 -0.72 -9.40 12.78
N TYR A 148 -0.96 -8.23 13.37
CA TYR A 148 0.08 -7.44 14.04
C TYR A 148 0.52 -8.08 15.35
N VAL A 149 -0.43 -8.58 16.13
CA VAL A 149 -0.15 -9.39 17.33
C VAL A 149 0.64 -10.64 16.93
N THR A 150 0.19 -11.37 15.91
CA THR A 150 0.86 -12.58 15.41
C THR A 150 2.30 -12.28 14.99
N TYR A 151 2.53 -11.19 14.24
CA TYR A 151 3.86 -10.75 13.86
C TYR A 151 4.76 -10.50 15.08
N CYS A 152 4.26 -9.73 16.05
CA CYS A 152 5.00 -9.40 17.26
C CYS A 152 5.41 -10.67 18.05
N LEU A 153 4.50 -11.65 18.14
CA LEU A 153 4.76 -12.93 18.79
C LEU A 153 5.82 -13.75 18.04
N LEU A 154 5.73 -13.84 16.71
CA LEU A 154 6.69 -14.58 15.90
C LEU A 154 8.10 -13.98 15.98
N VAL A 155 8.22 -12.65 15.90
CA VAL A 155 9.51 -11.96 16.01
C VAL A 155 10.13 -12.17 17.39
N LYS A 156 9.33 -12.15 18.47
CA LYS A 156 9.81 -12.45 19.83
C LYS A 156 10.26 -13.91 19.95
N LYS A 157 9.46 -14.86 19.47
CA LYS A 157 9.73 -16.31 19.60
C LYS A 157 10.96 -16.75 18.82
N LEU A 158 11.18 -16.18 17.64
CA LEU A 158 12.26 -16.63 16.76
C LEU A 158 13.64 -16.11 17.18
N ALA A 159 13.76 -15.19 18.16
CA ALA A 159 15.00 -14.48 18.57
C ALA A 159 15.79 -13.79 17.42
N HIS A 160 15.42 -14.05 16.18
CA HIS A 160 15.84 -13.42 14.96
C HIS A 160 15.12 -12.07 14.87
N GLY A 161 15.71 -11.07 15.53
CA GLY A 161 15.47 -9.68 15.15
C GLY A 161 15.56 -9.52 13.63
N GLN A 162 14.79 -8.58 13.08
CA GLN A 162 14.78 -8.29 11.65
C GLN A 162 16.16 -7.96 11.09
N LYS A 163 16.84 -8.95 10.46
CA LYS A 163 18.20 -8.76 9.94
C LYS A 163 18.25 -7.99 8.61
N SER A 164 17.20 -8.07 7.78
CA SER A 164 17.18 -7.42 6.46
C SER A 164 16.57 -6.02 6.50
N LYS A 165 17.31 -5.03 5.97
CA LYS A 165 16.84 -3.63 5.81
C LYS A 165 15.53 -3.55 5.01
N LYS A 166 15.43 -4.32 3.92
CA LYS A 166 14.23 -4.39 3.04
C LYS A 166 13.01 -4.88 3.83
N SER A 167 13.22 -5.93 4.59
CA SER A 167 12.21 -6.58 5.40
C SER A 167 11.67 -5.65 6.51
N ARG A 168 12.55 -4.83 7.10
CA ARG A 168 12.20 -3.82 8.11
C ARG A 168 11.42 -2.66 7.51
N ALA A 169 11.78 -2.21 6.32
CA ALA A 169 11.07 -1.15 5.59
C ALA A 169 9.62 -1.56 5.28
N ILE A 170 9.42 -2.78 4.78
CA ILE A 170 8.08 -3.31 4.50
C ILE A 170 7.24 -3.40 5.78
N PHE A 171 7.84 -3.80 6.91
CA PHE A 171 7.14 -3.82 8.20
C PHE A 171 6.71 -2.42 8.64
N ILE A 172 7.64 -1.45 8.63
CA ILE A 172 7.34 -0.06 8.99
C ILE A 172 6.23 0.50 8.09
N GLN A 173 6.27 0.20 6.79
CA GLN A 173 5.21 0.56 5.86
C GLN A 173 3.85 0.02 6.28
N CYS A 174 3.77 -1.29 6.52
CA CYS A 174 2.50 -1.90 6.90
C CYS A 174 1.99 -1.39 8.25
N ALA A 175 2.88 -1.14 9.22
CA ALA A 175 2.51 -0.60 10.53
C ALA A 175 1.96 0.82 10.43
N VAL A 176 2.63 1.70 9.66
CA VAL A 176 2.18 3.08 9.45
C VAL A 176 0.86 3.13 8.70
N ILE A 177 0.74 2.37 7.61
CA ILE A 177 -0.53 2.26 6.85
C ILE A 177 -1.63 1.72 7.75
N CYS A 178 -1.39 0.64 8.50
CA CYS A 178 -2.40 0.07 9.40
C CYS A 178 -2.91 1.08 10.42
N PHE A 179 -2.02 1.87 11.04
CA PHE A 179 -2.41 2.88 12.02
C PHE A 179 -3.37 3.91 11.41
N PHE A 180 -2.95 4.54 10.31
CA PHE A 180 -3.76 5.57 9.66
C PHE A 180 -5.04 4.99 9.03
N ASN A 181 -4.99 3.79 8.47
CA ASN A 181 -6.17 3.08 7.93
C ASN A 181 -7.17 2.72 9.03
N THR A 182 -6.69 2.36 10.22
CA THR A 182 -7.55 2.13 11.40
C THR A 182 -8.22 3.42 11.85
N VAL A 183 -7.46 4.52 11.97
CA VAL A 183 -8.05 5.82 12.35
C VAL A 183 -9.11 6.25 11.33
N THR A 184 -8.81 6.16 10.03
CA THR A 184 -9.78 6.45 8.98
C THR A 184 -11.02 5.55 9.08
N ALA A 185 -10.84 4.23 9.19
CA ALA A 185 -11.96 3.28 9.32
C ALA A 185 -12.86 3.59 10.52
N LEU A 186 -12.27 3.93 11.68
CA LEU A 186 -13.02 4.29 12.88
C LEU A 186 -13.77 5.61 12.71
N VAL A 187 -13.17 6.62 12.08
CA VAL A 187 -13.84 7.91 11.83
C VAL A 187 -15.01 7.74 10.85
N TYR A 188 -14.85 6.95 9.79
CA TYR A 188 -15.94 6.68 8.83
C TYR A 188 -17.07 5.84 9.42
N ASN A 189 -16.75 4.87 10.29
CA ASN A 189 -17.80 4.14 11.02
C ASN A 189 -18.46 5.02 12.10
N ALA A 190 -17.76 6.01 12.65
CA ALA A 190 -18.39 6.99 13.53
C ALA A 190 -19.36 7.88 12.74
N LEU A 191 -18.99 8.29 11.51
CA LEU A 191 -19.86 9.08 10.61
C LEU A 191 -21.17 8.36 10.26
N SER A 192 -21.17 7.02 10.23
CA SER A 192 -22.39 6.23 9.99
C SER A 192 -23.26 6.04 11.24
N LEU A 193 -22.79 6.44 12.43
CA LEU A 193 -23.49 6.26 13.70
C LEU A 193 -23.90 7.59 14.36
N MET A 194 -23.15 8.65 14.11
CA MET A 194 -23.36 9.98 14.68
C MET A 194 -22.67 11.04 13.83
N THR A 195 -23.04 12.31 14.00
CA THR A 195 -22.34 13.44 13.39
C THR A 195 -21.10 13.82 14.23
N PRO A 196 -19.87 13.51 13.80
CA PRO A 196 -18.68 13.81 14.58
C PRO A 196 -18.34 15.30 14.50
N ALA A 197 -17.57 15.79 15.47
CA ALA A 197 -17.04 17.15 15.41
C ALA A 197 -16.15 17.33 14.16
N LEU A 198 -16.15 18.53 13.56
CA LEU A 198 -15.43 18.82 12.31
C LEU A 198 -13.95 18.40 12.35
N TRP A 199 -13.25 18.61 13.47
CA TRP A 199 -11.85 18.25 13.60
C TRP A 199 -11.61 16.72 13.51
N ILE A 200 -12.58 15.89 13.91
CA ILE A 200 -12.54 14.43 13.79
C ILE A 200 -12.67 14.03 12.32
N VAL A 201 -13.58 14.69 11.59
CA VAL A 201 -13.74 14.47 10.15
C VAL A 201 -12.46 14.86 9.39
N LEU A 202 -11.89 16.03 9.70
CA LEU A 202 -10.63 16.49 9.11
C LEU A 202 -9.47 15.53 9.43
N LEU A 203 -9.42 14.99 10.65
CA LEU A 203 -8.47 13.94 11.02
C LEU A 203 -8.65 12.69 10.13
N GLY A 204 -9.88 12.24 9.92
CA GLY A 204 -10.19 11.13 9.01
C GLY A 204 -9.69 11.37 7.59
N GLN A 205 -9.92 12.56 7.03
CA GLN A 205 -9.42 12.95 5.70
C GLN A 205 -7.89 13.02 5.63
N LEU A 206 -7.26 13.51 6.69
CA LEU A 206 -5.80 13.58 6.79
C LEU A 206 -5.20 12.17 6.86
N CYS A 207 -5.71 11.30 7.72
CA CYS A 207 -5.26 9.90 7.83
C CYS A 207 -5.47 9.16 6.51
N TRP A 208 -6.60 9.36 5.85
CA TRP A 208 -6.88 8.81 4.52
C TRP A 208 -5.83 9.29 3.52
N SER A 209 -5.52 10.59 3.51
CA SER A 209 -4.50 11.15 2.61
C SER A 209 -3.09 10.60 2.87
N ILE A 210 -2.72 10.39 4.14
CA ILE A 210 -1.42 9.84 4.52
C ILE A 210 -1.30 8.37 4.08
N ASN A 211 -2.36 7.56 4.19
CA ASN A 211 -2.34 6.15 3.77
C ASN A 211 -1.86 5.98 2.34
N HIS A 212 -2.34 6.85 1.45
CA HIS A 212 -1.99 6.79 0.04
C HIS A 212 -0.63 7.42 -0.29
N GLY A 213 -0.13 8.35 0.52
CA GLY A 213 1.19 8.97 0.33
C GLY A 213 2.35 8.20 0.96
N CYS A 214 2.10 7.50 2.05
CA CYS A 214 3.11 6.82 2.86
C CYS A 214 3.95 5.78 2.09
N PRO A 215 3.37 4.89 1.25
CA PRO A 215 4.15 3.91 0.50
C PRO A 215 5.26 4.56 -0.34
N ALA A 216 4.93 5.63 -1.08
CA ALA A 216 5.89 6.35 -1.91
C ALA A 216 7.06 6.92 -1.09
N ILE A 217 6.76 7.55 0.04
CA ILE A 217 7.77 8.12 0.95
C ILE A 217 8.70 7.03 1.49
N ILE A 218 8.14 5.89 1.89
CA ILE A 218 8.94 4.77 2.42
C ILE A 218 9.87 4.20 1.36
N TYR A 219 9.44 4.10 0.11
CA TYR A 219 10.32 3.69 -0.97
C TYR A 219 11.45 4.67 -1.24
N LEU A 220 11.15 5.97 -1.27
CA LEU A 220 12.17 6.99 -1.51
C LEU A 220 13.17 7.12 -0.37
N THR A 221 12.80 6.74 0.86
CA THR A 221 13.65 6.91 2.04
C THR A 221 14.36 5.62 2.47
N MET A 222 13.69 4.47 2.37
CA MET A 222 14.13 3.20 2.96
C MET A 222 14.58 2.15 1.94
N ASN A 223 14.43 2.42 0.64
CA ASN A 223 14.86 1.51 -0.42
C ASN A 223 16.01 2.12 -1.23
N ASP A 224 17.24 1.69 -0.94
CA ASP A 224 18.45 2.24 -1.56
C ASP A 224 18.41 2.16 -3.09
N THR A 225 17.95 1.04 -3.65
CA THR A 225 17.86 0.86 -5.11
C THR A 225 16.89 1.85 -5.74
N ILE A 226 15.70 2.02 -5.15
CA ILE A 226 14.70 2.96 -5.67
C ILE A 226 15.18 4.39 -5.47
N ARG A 227 15.67 4.75 -4.29
CA ARG A 227 16.18 6.08 -3.97
C ARG A 227 17.29 6.51 -4.92
N HIS A 228 18.32 5.67 -5.11
CA HIS A 228 19.42 5.99 -6.04
C HIS A 228 18.91 6.13 -7.48
N SER A 229 18.02 5.26 -7.93
CA SER A 229 17.46 5.33 -9.28
C SER A 229 16.60 6.58 -9.47
N PHE A 230 15.83 6.98 -8.46
CA PHE A 230 14.99 8.18 -8.45
C PHE A 230 15.85 9.44 -8.49
N LEU A 231 16.87 9.52 -7.64
CA LEU A 231 17.83 10.63 -7.65
C LEU A 231 18.60 10.71 -8.97
N ASN A 232 18.90 9.58 -9.63
CA ASN A 232 19.52 9.60 -10.96
C ASN A 232 18.55 10.07 -12.05
N LEU A 233 17.24 9.83 -11.90
CA LEU A 233 16.22 10.26 -12.85
C LEU A 233 16.02 11.78 -12.84
N PHE A 234 16.10 12.41 -11.66
CA PHE A 234 15.86 13.85 -11.49
C PHE A 234 17.11 14.68 -11.18
N GLY A 235 18.22 14.06 -10.78
CA GLY A 235 19.45 14.70 -10.29
C GLY A 235 20.64 14.69 -11.26
N GLY A 236 20.45 14.27 -12.51
CA GLY A 236 21.38 14.57 -13.62
C GLY A 236 22.85 14.19 -13.41
N LYS A 237 23.19 12.98 -12.93
CA LYS A 237 24.58 12.49 -12.92
C LYS A 237 24.82 11.37 -13.92
N ARG A 238 25.82 11.59 -14.79
CA ARG A 238 26.32 10.70 -15.86
C ARG A 238 26.66 9.32 -15.31
N VAL A 239 26.27 8.31 -16.08
CA VAL A 239 26.82 6.96 -16.01
C VAL A 239 28.35 7.06 -16.10
N THR A 240 29.07 6.85 -15.01
CA THR A 240 30.48 6.47 -15.10
C THR A 240 30.50 5.08 -15.73
N LYS A 241 30.95 5.01 -17.00
CA LYS A 241 31.37 3.74 -17.59
C LYS A 241 32.38 3.14 -16.62
N VAL A 242 32.12 1.93 -16.16
CA VAL A 242 33.13 1.11 -15.51
C VAL A 242 34.15 0.79 -16.60
N ASP A 243 35.34 1.35 -16.51
CA ASP A 243 36.45 0.94 -17.36
C ASP A 243 36.77 -0.52 -17.01
N THR A 244 36.55 -1.40 -17.97
CA THR A 244 37.18 -2.72 -18.00
C THR A 244 38.68 -2.51 -18.12
N THR A 245 39.38 -2.45 -17.00
CA THR A 245 40.82 -2.72 -16.97
C THR A 245 41.02 -4.19 -17.30
N ASN A 246 41.50 -4.44 -18.52
CA ASN A 246 42.05 -5.72 -18.93
C ASN A 246 43.23 -6.07 -18.01
N SER A 247 43.00 -6.93 -17.03
CA SER A 247 44.05 -7.73 -16.40
C SER A 247 44.43 -8.84 -17.38
N ALA A 248 45.28 -8.50 -18.35
CA ALA A 248 45.94 -9.49 -19.20
C ALA A 248 47.42 -9.13 -19.36
N GLN A 249 48.26 -10.10 -19.00
CA GLN A 249 49.67 -10.26 -19.37
C GLN A 249 50.72 -9.45 -18.60
N HIS A 250 51.24 -10.07 -17.54
CA HIS A 250 52.70 -10.18 -17.34
C HIS A 250 53.00 -11.53 -16.66
N VAL A 251 53.12 -12.58 -17.47
CA VAL A 251 53.91 -13.77 -17.12
C VAL A 251 55.15 -13.70 -17.99
N ALA A 252 56.22 -13.11 -17.46
CA ALA A 252 57.54 -13.22 -18.03
C ALA A 252 58.19 -14.47 -17.41
N VAL A 253 58.27 -15.54 -18.20
CA VAL A 253 59.04 -16.73 -17.89
C VAL A 253 60.53 -16.37 -17.99
N SER A 254 61.25 -16.53 -16.88
CA SER A 254 62.70 -16.42 -16.82
C SER A 254 63.33 -17.70 -17.38
N HIS A 255 64.08 -17.58 -18.48
CA HIS A 255 65.07 -18.59 -18.90
C HIS A 255 66.45 -18.13 -18.44
N VAL A 256 67.09 -18.89 -17.56
CA VAL A 256 68.54 -18.85 -17.32
C VAL A 256 69.04 -20.26 -16.99
N ILE A 257 69.93 -20.74 -17.88
CA ILE A 257 70.84 -21.92 -17.85
C ILE A 257 70.19 -23.29 -18.07
#